data_AF-A0A3R8P1Y3-F1
#
_entry.id   AF-A0A3R8P1Y3-F1
#
_cell.length_a   1.000
_cell.length_b   1.000
_cell.length_c   1.000
_cell.angle_alpha   90.00
_cell.angle_beta   90.00
_cell.angle_gamma   90.00
#
_symmetry.space_group_name_H-M   'P 1'
#
loop_
_entity.id
_entity.type
_entity.pdbx_description
1 polymer ?
#
loop_
_entity_poly.entity_id
_entity_poly.type
_entity_poly.pdbx_seq_one_letter_code
_entity_poly.pdbx_strand_id
1 'polypeptide(L)' 'MDLSIIKDQYISKIIENEDIFKKVEIGNYGQILWHNVAYMKDLDGNKIPCEYDISPEFAYIHSKPINSDSFTEIH' A
#
# COMPACT_ATOMS: atom_id res chain seq x y z
N MET A 1 -3.89 18.78 -12.96
CA MET A 1 -3.21 17.49 -13.20
C MET A 1 -4.31 16.48 -13.45
N ASP A 2 -4.37 15.88 -14.64
CA ASP A 2 -5.42 14.93 -14.97
C ASP A 2 -5.13 13.58 -14.28
N LEU A 3 -6.02 13.19 -13.37
CA LEU A 3 -5.90 11.95 -12.59
C LEU A 3 -6.21 10.70 -13.45
N SER A 4 -6.75 10.87 -14.66
CA SER A 4 -6.98 9.76 -15.62
C SER A 4 -5.68 9.05 -16.00
N ILE A 5 -4.56 9.78 -16.03
CA ILE A 5 -3.22 9.26 -16.36
C ILE A 5 -2.67 8.36 -15.23
N ILE A 6 -3.07 8.61 -13.97
CA ILE A 6 -2.59 7.86 -12.79
C ILE A 6 -3.25 6.48 -12.72
N LYS A 7 -4.50 6.36 -13.19
CA LYS A 7 -5.24 5.09 -13.20
C LYS A 7 -4.52 3.99 -13.96
N ASP A 8 -3.82 4.33 -15.04
CA ASP A 8 -3.39 3.32 -16.01
C ASP A 8 -2.01 2.68 -15.75
N GLN A 9 -1.18 3.19 -14.82
CA GLN A 9 0.24 2.78 -14.85
C GLN A 9 0.93 2.33 -13.56
N TYR A 10 0.49 2.70 -12.36
CA TYR A 10 1.29 2.40 -11.17
C TYR A 10 0.56 1.71 -10.02
N ILE A 11 -0.71 2.04 -9.77
CA ILE A 11 -1.45 1.53 -8.60
C ILE A 11 -2.82 0.94 -8.97
N SER A 12 -3.04 0.59 -10.23
CA SER A 12 -4.33 0.10 -10.73
C SER A 12 -4.85 -1.07 -9.90
N LYS A 13 -3.98 -2.03 -9.55
CA LYS A 13 -4.34 -3.15 -8.65
C LYS A 13 -4.75 -2.71 -7.25
N ILE A 14 -4.17 -1.64 -6.72
CA ILE A 14 -4.53 -1.09 -5.41
C ILE A 14 -5.93 -0.46 -5.46
N ILE A 15 -6.22 0.25 -6.56
CA ILE A 15 -7.51 0.95 -6.75
C ILE A 15 -8.64 -0.02 -7.13
N GLU A 16 -8.34 -1.05 -7.92
CA GLU A 16 -9.34 -1.96 -8.52
C GLU A 16 -9.65 -3.17 -7.64
N ASN A 17 -8.83 -3.48 -6.64
CA ASN A 17 -8.97 -4.69 -5.83
C ASN A 17 -8.83 -4.40 -4.35
N GLU A 18 -9.95 -4.24 -3.64
CA GLU A 18 -9.98 -4.00 -2.20
C GLU A 18 -9.32 -5.12 -1.37
N ASP A 19 -9.29 -6.37 -1.88
CA ASP A 19 -8.64 -7.49 -1.16
C ASP A 19 -7.13 -7.33 -1.08
N ILE A 20 -6.54 -6.43 -1.87
CA ILE A 20 -5.10 -6.16 -1.80
C ILE A 20 -4.68 -5.58 -0.45
N PHE A 21 -5.55 -4.81 0.21
CA PHE A 21 -5.30 -4.23 1.53
C PHE A 21 -5.22 -5.31 2.62
N LYS A 22 -5.81 -6.50 2.38
CA LYS A 22 -5.73 -7.65 3.29
C LYS A 22 -4.40 -8.40 3.20
N LYS A 23 -3.60 -8.14 2.16
CA LYS A 23 -2.30 -8.79 1.92
C LYS A 23 -1.13 -7.93 2.43
N VAL A 24 -1.41 -7.00 3.32
CA VAL A 24 -0.40 -6.13 3.92
C VAL A 24 0.48 -6.92 4.87
N GLU A 25 1.78 -6.65 4.82
CA GLU A 25 2.78 -7.27 5.67
C GLU A 25 3.61 -6.19 6.37
N ILE A 26 4.24 -6.53 7.49
CA ILE A 26 5.23 -5.65 8.13
C ILE A 26 6.61 -6.03 7.60
N GLY A 27 7.26 -5.11 6.91
CA GLY A 27 8.60 -5.31 6.37
C GLY A 27 9.68 -5.32 7.45
N ASN A 28 10.90 -5.68 7.04
CA ASN A 28 12.05 -5.82 7.95
C ASN A 28 12.44 -4.53 8.71
N TYR A 29 11.96 -3.37 8.27
CA TYR A 29 12.20 -2.08 8.92
C TYR A 29 10.94 -1.51 9.57
N GLY A 30 9.92 -2.34 9.77
CA GLY A 30 8.64 -1.95 10.36
C GLY A 30 7.68 -1.25 9.40
N GLN A 31 8.07 -1.04 8.15
CA GLN A 31 7.24 -0.41 7.13
C GLN A 31 6.03 -1.28 6.79
N ILE A 32 4.92 -0.62 6.47
CA ILE A 32 3.73 -1.29 5.96
C ILE A 32 3.99 -1.61 4.48
N LEU A 33 4.03 -2.89 4.12
CA LEU A 33 4.55 -3.37 2.85
C LEU A 33 3.50 -4.17 2.09
N TRP A 34 3.42 -3.93 0.78
CA TRP A 34 2.64 -4.72 -0.16
C TRP A 34 3.50 -5.19 -1.32
N HIS A 35 3.43 -6.49 -1.61
CA HIS A 35 4.16 -7.09 -2.72
C HIS A 35 3.33 -7.16 -4.00
N ASN A 36 3.95 -6.86 -5.14
CA ASN A 36 3.38 -7.03 -6.48
C ASN A 36 2.07 -6.25 -6.74
N VAL A 37 1.91 -5.11 -6.06
CA VAL A 37 0.71 -4.26 -6.12
C VAL A 37 0.85 -3.09 -7.08
N ALA A 38 2.09 -2.79 -7.47
CA ALA A 38 2.41 -1.74 -8.41
C ALA A 38 3.23 -2.30 -9.57
N TYR A 39 3.28 -1.53 -10.65
CA TYR A 39 4.14 -1.79 -11.79
C TYR A 39 4.96 -0.55 -12.09
N MET A 40 6.20 -0.74 -12.49
CA MET A 40 7.01 0.31 -13.09
C MET A 40 7.50 -0.12 -14.47
N LYS A 41 7.95 0.85 -15.28
CA LYS A 41 8.61 0.55 -16.54
C LYS A 41 10.12 0.48 -16.34
N ASP A 42 10.75 -0.55 -16.87
CA ASP A 42 12.20 -0.61 -16.99
C ASP A 42 12.70 0.31 -18.13
N LEU A 43 14.01 0.33 -18.36
CA LEU A 43 14.64 1.16 -19.40
C LEU A 43 14.21 0.78 -20.83
N ASP A 44 13.76 -0.46 -21.02
CA ASP A 44 13.29 -0.99 -22.30
C ASP A 44 11.77 -0.82 -22.47
N GLY A 45 11.09 -0.26 -21.46
CA GLY A 45 9.66 -0.01 -21.45
C GLY A 45 8.80 -1.19 -21.01
N ASN A 46 9.39 -2.30 -20.56
CA ASN A 46 8.65 -3.45 -20.03
C ASN A 46 8.08 -3.14 -18.65
N LYS A 47 6.87 -3.65 -18.36
CA LYS A 47 6.26 -3.55 -17.04
C LYS A 47 6.87 -4.59 -16.10
N ILE A 48 7.55 -4.14 -15.06
CA ILE A 48 8.05 -4.99 -13.96
C ILE A 48 7.21 -4.75 -12.70
N PRO A 49 6.84 -5.82 -11.95
CA PRO A 49 6.14 -5.65 -10.69
C PRO A 49 7.07 -4.98 -9.67
N CYS A 50 6.50 -4.10 -8.86
CA CYS A 50 7.21 -3.49 -7.75
C CYS A 50 6.40 -3.60 -6.45
N GLU A 51 7.15 -3.49 -5.36
CA GLU A 51 6.62 -3.39 -4.02
C GLU A 51 6.16 -1.95 -3.77
N TYR A 52 5.21 -1.82 -2.84
CA TYR A 52 4.77 -0.53 -2.36
C TYR A 52 4.84 -0.53 -0.84
N ASP A 53 5.54 0.44 -0.27
CA ASP A 53 5.72 0.57 1.16
C ASP A 53 5.36 1.95 1.70
N ILE A 54 4.97 1.98 2.97
CA ILE A 54 4.71 3.19 3.73
C ILE A 54 5.53 3.14 5.02
N SER A 55 6.32 4.18 5.26
CA SER A 55 7.17 4.24 6.46
C SER A 55 6.33 4.28 7.74
N PRO A 56 6.85 3.74 8.86
CA PRO A 56 6.18 3.78 10.15
C PRO A 56 5.86 5.21 10.61
N GLU A 57 6.77 6.17 10.40
CA GLU A 57 6.55 7.55 10.85
C GLU A 57 5.42 8.21 10.05
N PHE A 58 5.39 7.98 8.75
CA PHE A 58 4.32 8.50 7.89
C PHE A 58 2.97 7.92 8.31
N ALA A 59 2.91 6.60 8.51
CA ALA A 59 1.72 5.93 8.99
C ALA A 59 1.25 6.50 10.33
N TYR A 60 2.17 6.70 11.28
CA TYR A 60 1.84 7.26 12.60
C TYR A 60 1.27 8.68 12.51
N ILE A 61 1.97 9.60 11.81
CA ILE A 61 1.55 11.01 11.68
C ILE A 61 0.17 11.14 11.04
N HIS A 62 -0.16 10.25 10.12
CA HIS A 62 -1.44 10.26 9.40
C HIS A 62 -2.49 9.30 9.96
N SER A 63 -2.17 8.58 11.05
CA SER A 63 -3.12 7.69 11.73
C SER A 63 -4.11 8.48 12.59
N LYS A 64 -5.20 7.81 12.97
CA LYS A 64 -6.11 8.30 14.00
C LYS A 64 -5.91 7.49 15.27
N PRO A 65 -5.95 8.11 16.46
CA PRO A 65 -5.96 7.36 17.70
C PRO A 65 -7.19 6.44 17.72
N ILE A 66 -6.97 5.19 18.13
CA ILE A 66 -8.05 4.27 18.41
C ILE A 66 -8.55 4.62 19.81
N ASN A 67 -9.81 5.05 19.95
CA ASN A 67 -10.41 5.23 21.27
C ASN A 67 -10.47 3.86 21.97
N SER A 68 -10.03 3.83 23.23
CA SER A 68 -9.87 2.62 24.05
C SER A 68 -11.11 1.74 24.20
N ASP A 69 -12.29 2.26 23.87
CA ASP A 69 -13.58 1.56 24.03
C ASP A 69 -13.82 0.44 23.00
N SER A 70 -12.85 0.17 22.12
CA SER A 70 -12.99 -0.81 21.02
C SER A 70 -12.01 -1.99 21.07
N PHE A 71 -11.25 -2.15 22.15
CA PHE A 71 -10.47 -3.37 22.38
C PHE A 71 -11.41 -4.49 22.85
N THR A 72 -11.86 -5.32 21.91
CA THR A 72 -12.35 -6.66 22.26
C THR A 72 -11.14 -7.57 22.29
N GLU A 73 -10.75 -8.05 23.46
CA GLU A 73 -9.76 -9.11 23.60
C GLU A 73 -10.25 -10.34 22.82
N ILE A 74 -9.50 -10.74 21.80
CA ILE A 74 -9.74 -12.00 21.08
C ILE A 74 -8.94 -13.06 21.85
N HIS A 75 -9.65 -13.86 22.65
CA HIS A 75 -9.11 -15.07 23.30
C HIS A 75 -9.07 -16.25 22.34
#